data_AF-A0A8C0PDL7-F1
#
_entry.id   AF-A0A8C0PDL7-F1
#
_cell.length_a   1.000
_cell.length_b   1.000
_cell.length_c   1.000
_cell.angle_alpha   90.00
_cell.angle_beta   90.00
_cell.angle_gamma   90.00
#
_symmetry.space_group_name_H-M   'P 1'
#
loop_
_entity.id
_entity.type
_entity.pdbx_description
1 polymer ?
#
loop_
_entity_poly.entity_id
_entity_poly.type
_entity_poly.pdbx_seq_one_letter_code
_entity_poly.pdbx_strand_id
1 'polypeptide(L)'
;MLGRDRPGLLTAGRASLRTAYRRLTLCFTSRHCCQQEPARLHPESLLPDCYLAQRQAPIMGSQAPAQGPVQTLIFLDLEATGLPSSQPKVTELCLLAVHRCALESSPTPQGQRPTVPPPPRVVDKLSLCVAPGKACSPEASKITGLSTAVLAAHGRQRFDADLANLLQAFLRRQPQPWCLVAHNGDRYDFPLLQAELAVLGLASILDGAFCVDSIAALKALEQAASPSEHGPRKSYSLGSIYTRLYGQAPPDSHMAEGDVLALLSICQWRPQALLQWVDANARPFSTVKPMYGVTASAGTNPTPSATTATIPLARARDTSPNIGRGRKPKTLPPMEGPEASPREGLLAPLGLLAFLTLAIATLYGLSLATPGQ
;
A
#
# COMPACT_ATOMS: atom_id res chain seq x y z
N MET A 1 74.40 17.72 -24.32
CA MET A 1 74.24 17.63 -25.79
C MET A 1 72.93 16.94 -26.09
N LEU A 2 72.06 17.60 -26.88
CA LEU A 2 70.86 17.16 -27.63
C LEU A 2 69.91 16.14 -26.94
N GLY A 3 68.65 16.47 -26.60
CA GLY A 3 67.50 16.75 -27.51
C GLY A 3 66.86 15.41 -27.95
N ARG A 4 65.55 15.10 -27.86
CA ARG A 4 64.30 15.85 -28.06
C ARG A 4 63.07 14.97 -27.66
N ASP A 5 61.99 15.66 -27.26
CA ASP A 5 60.56 15.51 -27.61
C ASP A 5 59.71 14.22 -27.37
N ARG A 6 58.56 14.45 -26.70
CA ARG A 6 57.29 13.66 -26.53
C ARG A 6 56.53 13.50 -27.88
N PRO A 7 55.35 12.80 -28.05
CA PRO A 7 54.29 12.44 -27.07
C PRO A 7 53.44 11.14 -27.28
N GLY A 8 52.64 10.79 -26.25
CA GLY A 8 51.23 10.33 -26.36
C GLY A 8 50.89 8.88 -26.75
N LEU A 9 50.11 8.18 -25.91
CA LEU A 9 48.68 7.88 -26.13
C LEU A 9 48.21 6.62 -25.36
N LEU A 10 47.02 6.75 -24.79
CA LEU A 10 46.17 5.77 -24.14
C LEU A 10 46.13 4.39 -24.84
N THR A 11 46.10 3.31 -24.07
CA THR A 11 45.22 2.12 -24.28
C THR A 11 45.59 0.96 -23.34
N ALA A 12 45.05 0.93 -22.12
CA ALA A 12 45.04 -0.28 -21.30
C ALA A 12 43.87 -0.26 -20.32
N GLY A 13 42.66 -0.44 -20.85
CA GLY A 13 41.44 -0.40 -20.04
C GLY A 13 40.21 -0.91 -20.76
N ARG A 14 40.33 -2.01 -21.53
CA ARG A 14 39.17 -2.65 -22.20
C ARG A 14 39.28 -4.17 -22.40
N ALA A 15 40.25 -4.83 -21.75
CA ALA A 15 40.49 -6.27 -21.90
C ALA A 15 39.85 -7.16 -20.81
N SER A 16 39.12 -6.62 -19.82
CA SER A 16 38.59 -7.43 -18.70
C SER A 16 37.08 -7.75 -18.77
N LEU A 17 36.35 -7.24 -19.78
CA LEU A 17 34.89 -7.41 -19.86
C LEU A 17 34.39 -8.35 -20.98
N ARG A 18 35.27 -8.85 -21.84
CA ARG A 18 34.90 -9.81 -22.92
C ARG A 18 35.14 -11.29 -22.57
N THR A 19 35.83 -11.58 -21.47
CA THR A 19 36.12 -12.96 -21.04
C THR A 19 35.04 -13.53 -20.11
N ALA A 20 34.29 -12.67 -19.41
CA ALA A 20 33.20 -13.10 -18.52
C ALA A 20 31.90 -13.47 -19.28
N TYR A 21 31.68 -12.92 -20.47
CA TYR A 21 30.44 -13.16 -21.24
C TYR A 21 30.50 -14.40 -22.15
N ARG A 22 31.68 -14.99 -22.40
CA ARG A 22 31.84 -16.20 -23.24
C ARG A 22 31.74 -17.52 -22.46
N ARG A 23 31.64 -17.50 -21.12
CA ARG A 23 31.43 -18.71 -20.30
C ARG A 23 29.96 -19.00 -19.96
N LEU A 24 29.04 -18.10 -20.27
CA LEU A 24 27.60 -18.27 -19.98
C LEU A 24 26.75 -18.68 -21.19
N THR A 25 27.34 -18.78 -22.39
CA THR A 25 26.60 -19.09 -23.64
C THR A 25 27.05 -20.40 -24.30
N LEU A 26 27.53 -21.37 -23.52
CA LEU A 26 28.01 -22.66 -24.03
C LEU A 26 27.50 -23.89 -23.22
N CYS A 27 26.44 -23.73 -22.42
CA CYS A 27 25.76 -24.86 -21.77
C CYS A 27 24.30 -25.08 -22.23
N PHE A 28 23.84 -24.39 -23.28
CA PHE A 28 22.58 -24.70 -23.93
C PHE A 28 22.87 -25.27 -25.33
N THR A 29 23.18 -26.57 -25.39
CA THR A 29 22.93 -27.50 -26.52
C THR A 29 23.69 -28.80 -26.29
N SER A 30 23.03 -29.82 -25.75
CA SER A 30 23.18 -31.20 -26.26
C SER A 30 22.14 -32.13 -25.64
N ARG A 31 21.43 -32.88 -26.48
CA ARG A 31 20.54 -33.99 -26.13
C ARG A 31 21.29 -35.32 -26.34
N HIS A 32 21.00 -36.30 -25.48
CA HIS A 32 21.43 -37.72 -25.47
C HIS A 32 22.90 -37.95 -25.02
N CYS A 33 23.27 -38.89 -24.14
CA CYS A 33 22.71 -40.21 -23.81
C CYS A 33 23.26 -40.73 -22.44
N CYS A 34 22.62 -41.79 -21.92
CA CYS A 34 23.08 -42.80 -20.93
C CYS A 34 23.03 -42.52 -19.41
N GLN A 35 22.05 -43.20 -18.79
CA GLN A 35 22.07 -44.01 -17.55
C GLN A 35 23.19 -43.77 -16.53
N GLN A 36 22.79 -43.33 -15.32
CA GLN A 36 23.13 -43.94 -14.02
C GLN A 36 22.41 -43.17 -12.89
N GLU A 37 21.58 -43.88 -12.10
CA GLU A 37 21.12 -43.39 -10.78
C GLU A 37 22.30 -43.32 -9.81
N PRO A 38 22.28 -42.34 -8.88
CA PRO A 38 22.24 -42.77 -7.48
C PRO A 38 21.34 -41.90 -6.58
N ALA A 39 20.63 -42.61 -5.68
CA ALA A 39 20.13 -42.23 -4.35
C ALA A 39 19.63 -40.79 -4.11
N ARG A 40 18.30 -40.64 -4.03
CA ARG A 40 17.62 -39.48 -3.44
C ARG A 40 17.94 -39.36 -1.95
N LEU A 41 18.67 -38.33 -1.57
CA LEU A 41 18.57 -37.72 -0.23
C LEU A 41 17.49 -36.63 -0.31
N HIS A 42 16.38 -36.83 0.40
CA HIS A 42 15.29 -35.86 0.54
C HIS A 42 15.76 -34.64 1.35
N PRO A 43 15.66 -33.40 0.83
CA PRO A 43 15.80 -32.21 1.64
C PRO A 43 14.42 -31.82 2.18
N GLU A 44 13.95 -32.53 3.20
CA GLU A 44 12.68 -32.22 3.88
C GLU A 44 12.87 -31.92 5.38
N SER A 45 14.09 -31.59 5.81
CA SER A 45 14.44 -31.41 7.23
C SER A 45 14.74 -29.97 7.67
N LEU A 46 14.33 -28.95 6.91
CA LEU A 46 14.61 -27.54 7.21
C LEU A 46 13.41 -26.59 7.10
N LEU A 47 12.19 -27.11 7.09
CA LEU A 47 10.97 -26.28 7.16
C LEU A 47 10.43 -26.23 8.60
N PRO A 48 9.97 -25.07 9.11
CA PRO A 48 9.32 -24.98 10.42
C PRO A 48 8.11 -25.91 10.50
N ASP A 49 7.87 -26.48 11.70
CA ASP A 49 6.79 -27.44 12.01
C ASP A 49 5.37 -27.00 11.62
N CYS A 50 5.19 -25.73 11.25
CA CYS A 50 3.94 -25.15 10.76
C CYS A 50 3.42 -25.79 9.46
N TYR A 51 4.27 -26.45 8.66
CA TYR A 51 3.88 -26.98 7.35
C TYR A 51 3.33 -28.42 7.36
N LEU A 52 3.53 -29.18 8.45
CA LEU A 52 3.19 -30.61 8.50
C LEU A 52 1.86 -30.93 9.20
N ALA A 53 1.20 -29.96 9.82
CA ALA A 53 0.01 -30.20 10.66
C ALA A 53 -1.33 -30.36 9.90
N GLN A 54 -1.34 -30.50 8.56
CA GLN A 54 -2.58 -30.55 7.77
C GLN A 54 -2.98 -31.93 7.22
N ARG A 55 -2.43 -33.03 7.76
CA ARG A 55 -2.88 -34.36 7.36
C ARG A 55 -3.32 -35.19 8.56
N GLN A 56 -4.65 -35.36 8.63
CA GLN A 56 -5.45 -36.36 9.33
C GLN A 56 -6.26 -35.83 10.53
N ALA A 57 -7.56 -35.65 10.30
CA ALA A 57 -8.59 -35.72 11.34
C ALA A 57 -9.81 -36.49 10.79
N PRO A 58 -10.49 -37.32 11.60
CA PRO A 58 -11.61 -38.15 11.13
C PRO A 58 -12.92 -37.37 11.08
N ILE A 59 -13.81 -37.80 10.19
CA ILE A 59 -15.15 -37.24 9.98
C ILE A 59 -16.10 -37.76 11.06
N MET A 60 -16.73 -36.87 11.84
CA MET A 60 -18.14 -36.97 12.26
C MET A 60 -18.60 -35.68 12.95
N GLY A 61 -19.77 -35.17 12.51
CA GLY A 61 -20.52 -34.10 13.17
C GLY A 61 -20.64 -32.84 12.33
N SER A 62 -21.86 -32.56 11.84
CA SER A 62 -22.24 -31.33 11.13
C SER A 62 -22.10 -30.11 12.04
N GLN A 63 -20.90 -29.54 12.09
CA GLN A 63 -20.67 -28.15 12.47
C GLN A 63 -20.10 -27.44 11.23
N ALA A 64 -20.45 -26.15 11.05
CA ALA A 64 -19.76 -25.31 10.08
C ALA A 64 -18.25 -25.51 10.28
N PRO A 65 -17.44 -25.65 9.22
CA PRO A 65 -16.02 -25.94 9.36
C PRO A 65 -15.43 -24.92 10.33
N ALA A 66 -14.86 -25.41 11.44
CA ALA A 66 -14.14 -24.57 12.38
C ALA A 66 -13.09 -23.83 11.56
N GLN A 67 -13.31 -22.53 11.35
CA GLN A 67 -12.41 -21.78 10.50
C GLN A 67 -11.03 -21.83 11.14
N GLY A 68 -10.03 -22.19 10.33
CA GLY A 68 -8.65 -22.19 10.79
C GLY A 68 -8.25 -20.80 11.28
N PRO A 69 -7.16 -20.70 12.04
CA PRO A 69 -6.79 -19.43 12.65
C PRO A 69 -6.36 -18.43 11.57
N VAL A 70 -6.44 -17.13 11.87
CA VAL A 70 -6.09 -16.05 10.94
C VAL A 70 -4.64 -16.20 10.51
N GLN A 71 -4.42 -16.19 9.19
CA GLN A 71 -3.09 -16.31 8.59
C GLN A 71 -2.46 -14.94 8.32
N THR A 72 -3.26 -13.93 8.00
CA THR A 72 -2.76 -12.57 7.74
C THR A 72 -3.54 -11.52 8.51
N LEU A 73 -2.83 -10.68 9.26
CA LEU A 73 -3.39 -9.49 9.89
C LEU A 73 -3.09 -8.31 8.97
N ILE A 74 -4.13 -7.54 8.63
CA ILE A 74 -4.02 -6.39 7.75
C ILE A 74 -4.35 -5.16 8.57
N PHE A 75 -3.31 -4.45 8.99
CA PHE A 75 -3.45 -3.22 9.76
C PHE A 75 -3.96 -2.12 8.83
N LEU A 76 -5.05 -1.46 9.23
CA LEU A 76 -5.77 -0.45 8.47
C LEU A 76 -5.85 0.83 9.28
N ASP A 77 -5.63 1.95 8.61
CA ASP A 77 -5.98 3.28 9.09
C ASP A 77 -6.52 4.12 7.93
N LEU A 78 -7.51 4.97 8.26
CA LEU A 78 -8.12 5.92 7.33
C LEU A 78 -8.04 7.35 7.87
N GLU A 79 -7.42 8.22 7.10
CA GLU A 79 -7.64 9.65 7.24
C GLU A 79 -8.87 10.08 6.44
N ALA A 80 -9.63 11.03 6.98
CA ALA A 80 -10.86 11.48 6.36
C ALA A 80 -11.12 12.97 6.57
N THR A 81 -12.15 13.47 5.88
CA THR A 81 -12.55 14.88 5.95
C THR A 81 -13.04 15.35 7.34
N GLY A 82 -13.33 14.44 8.28
CA GLY A 82 -13.85 14.79 9.61
C GLY A 82 -14.43 13.60 10.38
N LEU A 83 -15.17 13.89 11.45
CA LEU A 83 -15.78 12.90 12.35
C LEU A 83 -17.10 12.32 11.80
N PRO A 84 -17.62 11.19 12.35
CA PRO A 84 -18.80 10.50 11.80
C PRO A 84 -20.05 11.37 11.63
N SER A 85 -20.29 12.33 12.54
CA SER A 85 -21.42 13.26 12.47
C SER A 85 -21.42 14.14 11.21
N SER A 86 -20.26 14.32 10.59
CA SER A 86 -20.08 15.11 9.37
C SER A 86 -20.27 14.33 8.07
N GLN A 87 -20.57 13.02 8.16
CA GLN A 87 -20.55 12.07 7.02
C GLN A 87 -19.24 12.20 6.23
N PRO A 88 -18.12 11.78 6.82
CA PRO A 88 -16.81 12.02 6.24
C PRO A 88 -16.57 11.18 4.99
N LYS A 89 -15.56 11.61 4.23
CA LYS A 89 -15.04 10.92 3.04
C LYS A 89 -13.55 10.66 3.22
N VAL A 90 -13.08 9.51 2.75
CA VAL A 90 -11.68 9.10 2.88
C VAL A 90 -10.78 10.06 2.11
N THR A 91 -9.68 10.48 2.74
CA THR A 91 -8.64 11.34 2.17
C THR A 91 -7.28 10.65 2.08
N GLU A 92 -7.05 9.64 2.92
CA GLU A 92 -5.87 8.78 2.87
C GLU A 92 -6.25 7.40 3.41
N LEU A 93 -5.62 6.35 2.88
CA LEU A 93 -5.82 4.98 3.33
C LEU A 93 -4.47 4.28 3.36
N CYS A 94 -4.19 3.56 4.44
CA CYS A 94 -3.04 2.66 4.54
C CYS A 94 -3.47 1.24 4.90
N LEU A 95 -2.88 0.25 4.22
CA LEU A 95 -2.92 -1.16 4.59
C LEU A 95 -1.50 -1.68 4.78
N LEU A 96 -1.27 -2.40 5.87
CA LEU A 96 -0.05 -3.16 6.11
C LEU A 96 -0.40 -4.62 6.44
N ALA A 97 -0.16 -5.51 5.48
CA ALA A 97 -0.45 -6.92 5.63
C ALA A 97 0.78 -7.66 6.20
N VAL A 98 0.55 -8.38 7.30
CA VAL A 98 1.56 -9.12 8.06
C VAL A 98 1.08 -10.55 8.27
N HIS A 99 1.86 -11.51 7.80
CA HIS A 99 1.57 -12.93 8.05
C HIS A 99 1.77 -13.28 9.53
N ARG A 100 0.91 -14.15 10.08
CA ARG A 100 0.92 -14.55 11.50
C ARG A 100 2.31 -15.00 11.99
N CYS A 101 3.06 -15.74 11.17
CA CYS A 101 4.35 -16.30 11.57
C CYS A 101 5.38 -15.22 11.90
N ALA A 102 5.24 -14.03 11.28
CA ALA A 102 6.09 -12.89 11.54
C ALA A 102 5.84 -12.28 12.93
N LEU A 103 4.61 -12.38 13.43
CA LEU A 103 4.25 -11.96 14.78
C LEU A 103 4.60 -13.05 15.81
N GLU A 104 4.39 -14.32 15.49
CA GLU A 104 4.74 -15.46 16.36
C GLU A 104 6.23 -15.54 16.67
N SER A 105 7.07 -15.21 15.68
CA SER A 105 8.54 -15.27 15.78
C SER A 105 9.16 -14.09 16.54
N SER A 106 8.34 -13.16 17.05
CA SER A 106 8.85 -11.97 17.75
C SER A 106 9.42 -12.37 19.13
N PRO A 107 10.67 -11.96 19.46
CA PRO A 107 11.28 -12.29 20.75
C PRO A 107 10.46 -11.73 21.91
N THR A 108 10.21 -12.55 22.93
CA THR A 108 9.53 -12.09 24.16
C THR A 108 10.47 -11.17 24.94
N PRO A 109 10.10 -9.90 25.23
CA PRO A 109 10.95 -9.02 26.03
C PRO A 109 11.05 -9.56 27.46
N GLN A 110 12.25 -9.97 27.90
CA GLN A 110 12.51 -10.31 29.30
C GLN A 110 12.95 -9.07 30.08
N GLY A 111 12.19 -8.71 31.12
CA GLY A 111 12.70 -7.96 32.28
C GLY A 111 12.96 -6.45 32.14
N GLN A 112 12.79 -5.83 30.98
CA GLN A 112 12.92 -4.37 30.80
C GLN A 112 11.63 -3.74 30.23
N ARG A 113 11.47 -2.41 30.40
CA ARG A 113 10.38 -1.68 29.71
C ARG A 113 10.46 -2.02 28.21
N PRO A 114 9.33 -2.37 27.58
CA PRO A 114 9.33 -2.69 26.15
C PRO A 114 9.91 -1.51 25.38
N THR A 115 10.89 -1.77 24.53
CA THR A 115 11.25 -0.84 23.45
C THR A 115 10.25 -1.00 22.31
N VAL A 116 10.21 -0.01 21.41
CA VAL A 116 9.38 -0.11 20.20
C VAL A 116 9.89 -1.30 19.37
N PRO A 117 9.07 -2.33 19.11
CA PRO A 117 9.50 -3.49 18.33
C PRO A 117 9.70 -3.07 16.87
N PRO A 118 10.74 -3.60 16.20
CA PRO A 118 10.91 -3.35 14.77
C PRO A 118 9.75 -4.01 14.00
N PRO A 119 9.26 -3.38 12.92
CA PRO A 119 8.28 -4.02 12.05
C PRO A 119 8.90 -5.26 11.41
N PRO A 120 8.12 -6.34 11.17
CA PRO A 120 8.64 -7.50 10.47
C PRO A 120 9.18 -7.16 9.08
N ARG A 121 10.21 -7.89 8.63
CA ARG A 121 10.84 -7.61 7.32
C ARG A 121 9.93 -7.95 6.14
N VAL A 122 9.11 -8.99 6.28
CA VAL A 122 8.20 -9.46 5.23
C VAL A 122 6.81 -8.92 5.52
N VAL A 123 6.48 -7.82 4.85
CA VAL A 123 5.19 -7.14 4.93
C VAL A 123 4.82 -6.63 3.54
N ASP A 124 3.54 -6.67 3.20
CA ASP A 124 3.00 -5.98 2.03
C ASP A 124 2.37 -4.66 2.51
N LYS A 125 2.65 -3.55 1.81
CA LYS A 125 2.15 -2.23 2.17
C LYS A 125 1.47 -1.55 0.98
N LEU A 126 0.35 -0.91 1.25
CA LEU A 126 -0.34 -0.01 0.34
C LEU A 126 -0.67 1.28 1.09
N SER A 127 -0.27 2.43 0.55
CA SER A 127 -0.63 3.75 1.09
C SER A 127 -1.04 4.66 -0.06
N LEU A 128 -2.23 5.27 0.03
CA LEU A 128 -2.84 6.04 -1.05
C LEU A 128 -3.56 7.28 -0.52
N CYS A 129 -3.25 8.46 -1.06
CA CYS A 129 -4.09 9.65 -0.91
C CYS A 129 -5.29 9.61 -1.87
N VAL A 130 -6.46 10.03 -1.39
CA VAL A 130 -7.74 9.99 -2.09
C VAL A 130 -8.38 11.38 -2.09
N ALA A 131 -8.91 11.84 -3.23
CA ALA A 131 -9.66 13.07 -3.31
C ALA A 131 -11.11 12.85 -2.79
N PRO A 132 -11.53 13.50 -1.70
CA PRO A 132 -12.76 13.14 -0.98
C PRO A 132 -14.07 13.60 -1.65
N GLY A 133 -14.03 14.42 -2.69
CA GLY A 133 -15.24 14.98 -3.34
C GLY A 133 -16.03 15.98 -2.49
N LYS A 134 -15.63 16.25 -1.24
CA LYS A 134 -16.13 17.31 -0.35
C LYS A 134 -14.97 18.01 0.37
N ALA A 135 -15.25 19.15 1.00
CA ALA A 135 -14.24 19.88 1.77
C ALA A 135 -13.85 19.10 3.05
N CYS A 136 -12.55 19.05 3.34
CA CYS A 136 -12.05 18.68 4.66
C CYS A 136 -12.46 19.74 5.70
N SER A 137 -12.85 19.31 6.90
CA SER A 137 -13.02 20.23 8.02
C SER A 137 -11.69 20.91 8.37
N PRO A 138 -11.72 22.12 8.97
CA PRO A 138 -10.50 22.80 9.40
C PRO A 138 -9.66 21.96 10.35
N GLU A 139 -10.30 21.27 11.28
CA GLU A 139 -9.64 20.40 12.26
C GLU A 139 -9.00 19.19 11.60
N ALA A 140 -9.72 18.48 10.72
CA ALA A 140 -9.15 17.34 9.99
C ALA A 140 -7.97 17.77 9.12
N SER A 141 -8.09 18.91 8.42
CA SER A 141 -6.99 19.42 7.59
C SER A 141 -5.76 19.80 8.41
N LYS A 142 -5.99 20.32 9.63
CA LYS A 142 -4.92 20.72 10.53
C LYS A 142 -4.15 19.51 11.07
N ILE A 143 -4.86 18.46 11.48
CA ILE A 143 -4.19 17.29 12.07
C ILE A 143 -3.51 16.42 11.01
N THR A 144 -4.16 16.23 9.85
CA THR A 144 -3.64 15.35 8.79
C THR A 144 -2.65 16.03 7.84
N GLY A 145 -2.66 17.36 7.80
CA GLY A 145 -1.98 18.13 6.76
C GLY A 145 -2.62 17.99 5.37
N LEU A 146 -3.74 17.28 5.23
CA LEU A 146 -4.44 17.06 3.98
C LEU A 146 -5.62 18.02 3.82
N SER A 147 -5.69 18.68 2.67
CA SER A 147 -6.87 19.45 2.28
C SER A 147 -7.35 19.01 0.91
N THR A 148 -8.65 19.15 0.65
CA THR A 148 -9.26 18.86 -0.66
C THR A 148 -8.54 19.62 -1.79
N ALA A 149 -8.12 20.86 -1.54
CA ALA A 149 -7.39 21.67 -2.51
C ALA A 149 -6.00 21.10 -2.81
N VAL A 150 -5.23 20.70 -1.78
CA VAL A 150 -3.91 20.08 -1.97
C VAL A 150 -4.03 18.75 -2.70
N LEU A 151 -4.98 17.91 -2.33
CA LEU A 151 -5.23 16.62 -3.00
C LEU A 151 -5.61 16.79 -4.48
N ALA A 152 -6.45 17.76 -4.78
CA ALA A 152 -6.82 18.11 -6.16
C ALA A 152 -5.62 18.67 -6.96
N ALA A 153 -4.82 19.56 -6.36
CA ALA A 153 -3.62 20.10 -6.99
C ALA A 153 -2.58 19.02 -7.34
N HIS A 154 -2.53 17.95 -6.55
CA HIS A 154 -1.68 16.78 -6.81
C HIS A 154 -2.35 15.73 -7.72
N GLY A 155 -3.52 16.04 -8.30
CA GLY A 155 -4.23 15.15 -9.22
C GLY A 155 -4.65 13.81 -8.60
N ARG A 156 -4.94 13.79 -7.29
CA ARG A 156 -5.44 12.56 -6.63
C ARG A 156 -6.84 12.22 -7.16
N GLN A 157 -7.07 10.94 -7.40
CA GLN A 157 -8.37 10.43 -7.84
C GLN A 157 -9.30 10.23 -6.65
N ARG A 158 -10.61 10.10 -6.93
CA ARG A 158 -11.62 9.87 -5.90
C ARG A 158 -11.58 8.42 -5.42
N PHE A 159 -12.38 8.11 -4.40
CA PHE A 159 -12.67 6.71 -4.09
C PHE A 159 -13.58 6.14 -5.19
N ASP A 160 -13.01 5.36 -6.09
CA ASP A 160 -13.67 4.85 -7.29
C ASP A 160 -13.50 3.32 -7.46
N ALA A 161 -14.01 2.79 -8.57
CA ALA A 161 -13.96 1.36 -8.87
C ALA A 161 -12.52 0.85 -9.08
N ASP A 162 -11.61 1.69 -9.60
CA ASP A 162 -10.22 1.30 -9.81
C ASP A 162 -9.49 1.16 -8.47
N LEU A 163 -9.72 2.09 -7.53
CA LEU A 163 -9.26 1.94 -6.16
C LEU A 163 -9.82 0.68 -5.51
N ALA A 164 -11.11 0.41 -5.67
CA ALA A 164 -11.74 -0.79 -5.11
C ALA A 164 -11.14 -2.09 -5.69
N ASN A 165 -10.88 -2.12 -7.00
CA ASN A 165 -10.20 -3.24 -7.66
C ASN A 165 -8.75 -3.40 -7.18
N LEU A 166 -8.04 -2.30 -6.96
CA LEU A 166 -6.68 -2.29 -6.40
C LEU A 166 -6.69 -2.89 -4.98
N LEU A 167 -7.62 -2.49 -4.13
CA LEU A 167 -7.80 -3.06 -2.80
C LEU A 167 -8.07 -4.57 -2.89
N GLN A 168 -9.00 -5.00 -3.75
CA GLN A 168 -9.29 -6.42 -3.96
C GLN A 168 -8.05 -7.21 -4.40
N ALA A 169 -7.26 -6.66 -5.33
CA ALA A 169 -6.04 -7.29 -5.81
C ALA A 169 -4.98 -7.41 -4.69
N PHE A 170 -4.79 -6.36 -3.89
CA PHE A 170 -3.89 -6.37 -2.73
C PHE A 170 -4.30 -7.46 -1.72
N LEU A 171 -5.59 -7.52 -1.37
CA LEU A 171 -6.15 -8.47 -0.41
C LEU A 171 -6.06 -9.94 -0.90
N ARG A 172 -6.27 -10.18 -2.19
CA ARG A 172 -6.16 -11.53 -2.78
C ARG A 172 -4.75 -12.12 -2.75
N ARG A 173 -3.72 -11.29 -2.61
CA ARG A 173 -2.34 -11.76 -2.44
C ARG A 173 -2.07 -12.35 -1.07
N GLN A 174 -2.93 -12.06 -0.09
CA GLN A 174 -2.69 -12.39 1.31
C GLN A 174 -3.19 -13.82 1.63
N PRO A 175 -2.41 -14.62 2.38
CA PRO A 175 -2.86 -15.91 2.90
C PRO A 175 -4.15 -15.80 3.71
N GLN A 176 -5.08 -16.69 3.43
CA GLN A 176 -6.43 -16.76 4.01
C GLN A 176 -6.49 -17.71 5.22
N PRO A 177 -7.40 -17.50 6.19
CA PRO A 177 -8.25 -16.32 6.32
C PRO A 177 -7.44 -15.10 6.77
N TRP A 178 -7.80 -13.92 6.29
CA TRP A 178 -7.19 -12.66 6.72
C TRP A 178 -8.17 -11.78 7.49
N CYS A 179 -7.63 -10.94 8.37
CA CYS A 179 -8.39 -10.09 9.27
C CYS A 179 -7.88 -8.64 9.24
N LEU A 180 -8.77 -7.69 8.98
CA LEU A 180 -8.51 -6.27 9.15
C LEU A 180 -8.37 -5.94 10.65
N VAL A 181 -7.39 -5.13 10.98
CA VAL A 181 -7.15 -4.62 12.33
C VAL A 181 -7.06 -3.10 12.24
N ALA A 182 -8.00 -2.40 12.86
CA ALA A 182 -7.98 -0.93 12.92
C ALA A 182 -8.15 -0.45 14.37
N HIS A 183 -7.76 0.79 14.64
CA HIS A 183 -7.85 1.37 15.97
C HIS A 183 -9.12 2.19 16.13
N ASN A 184 -10.04 1.76 16.99
CA ASN A 184 -11.43 2.25 17.01
C ASN A 184 -12.19 1.94 15.70
N GLY A 185 -11.74 0.88 14.99
CA GLY A 185 -12.27 0.50 13.68
C GLY A 185 -13.75 0.18 13.69
N ASP A 186 -14.28 -0.38 14.78
CA ASP A 186 -15.71 -0.72 14.90
C ASP A 186 -16.62 0.51 14.83
N ARG A 187 -16.08 1.67 15.19
CA ARG A 187 -16.84 2.93 15.27
C ARG A 187 -16.43 3.94 14.20
N TYR A 188 -15.40 3.66 13.41
CA TYR A 188 -14.86 4.61 12.45
C TYR A 188 -14.46 3.95 11.12
N ASP A 189 -13.30 3.29 11.07
CA ASP A 189 -12.68 2.82 9.83
C ASP A 189 -13.56 1.82 9.08
N PHE A 190 -14.07 0.81 9.78
CA PHE A 190 -14.85 -0.24 9.13
C PHE A 190 -16.18 0.31 8.59
N PRO A 191 -17.00 1.04 9.37
CA PRO A 191 -18.20 1.68 8.84
C PRO A 191 -17.92 2.66 7.70
N LEU A 192 -16.83 3.43 7.76
CA LEU A 192 -16.48 4.41 6.73
C LEU A 192 -16.08 3.72 5.42
N LEU A 193 -15.19 2.72 5.49
CA LEU A 193 -14.78 1.94 4.33
C LEU A 193 -15.98 1.22 3.69
N GLN A 194 -16.86 0.67 4.52
CA GLN A 194 -18.09 0.03 4.06
C GLN A 194 -19.01 1.03 3.35
N ALA A 195 -19.10 2.28 3.84
CA ALA A 195 -19.88 3.32 3.18
C ALA A 195 -19.30 3.72 1.81
N GLU A 196 -17.98 3.88 1.69
CA GLU A 196 -17.34 4.20 0.41
C GLU A 196 -17.55 3.09 -0.63
N LEU A 197 -17.37 1.82 -0.24
CA LEU A 197 -17.61 0.68 -1.12
C LEU A 197 -19.09 0.50 -1.48
N ALA A 198 -19.99 0.72 -0.52
CA ALA A 198 -21.43 0.59 -0.75
C ALA A 198 -21.96 1.65 -1.72
N VAL A 199 -21.44 2.88 -1.69
CA VAL A 199 -21.77 3.93 -2.68
C VAL A 199 -21.44 3.50 -4.10
N LEU A 200 -20.41 2.69 -4.29
CA LEU A 200 -20.02 2.14 -5.59
C LEU A 200 -20.75 0.84 -5.96
N GLY A 201 -21.57 0.28 -5.06
CA GLY A 201 -22.15 -1.06 -5.25
C GLY A 201 -21.11 -2.19 -5.16
N LEU A 202 -19.97 -1.93 -4.53
CA LEU A 202 -18.80 -2.84 -4.47
C LEU A 202 -18.51 -3.35 -3.04
N ALA A 203 -19.49 -3.28 -2.14
CA ALA A 203 -19.35 -3.77 -0.75
C ALA A 203 -18.92 -5.24 -0.66
N SER A 204 -19.30 -6.06 -1.66
CA SER A 204 -18.98 -7.49 -1.71
C SER A 204 -17.49 -7.82 -1.84
N ILE A 205 -16.64 -6.82 -2.15
CA ILE A 205 -15.17 -6.98 -2.14
C ILE A 205 -14.67 -7.46 -0.77
N LEU A 206 -15.36 -7.09 0.32
CA LEU A 206 -15.01 -7.45 1.69
C LEU A 206 -15.90 -8.55 2.29
N ASP A 207 -16.69 -9.27 1.50
CA ASP A 207 -17.58 -10.32 2.04
C ASP A 207 -16.81 -11.49 2.68
N GLY A 208 -15.62 -11.80 2.15
CA GLY A 208 -14.71 -12.81 2.70
C GLY A 208 -13.75 -12.28 3.78
N ALA A 209 -13.85 -11.00 4.13
CA ALA A 209 -12.97 -10.36 5.09
C ALA A 209 -13.41 -10.63 6.53
N PHE A 210 -12.46 -10.75 7.44
CA PHE A 210 -12.71 -10.58 8.88
C PHE A 210 -12.23 -9.21 9.35
N CYS A 211 -12.74 -8.75 10.49
CA CYS A 211 -12.23 -7.54 11.14
C CYS A 211 -12.29 -7.63 12.67
N VAL A 212 -11.38 -6.89 13.32
CA VAL A 212 -11.33 -6.70 14.77
C VAL A 212 -10.89 -5.28 15.13
N ASP A 213 -11.36 -4.79 16.29
CA ASP A 213 -10.93 -3.52 16.87
C ASP A 213 -9.78 -3.72 17.84
N SER A 214 -8.65 -3.05 17.57
CA SER A 214 -7.47 -3.13 18.44
C SER A 214 -7.69 -2.52 19.82
N ILE A 215 -8.64 -1.60 20.02
CA ILE A 215 -8.99 -1.10 21.36
C ILE A 215 -9.52 -2.23 22.23
N ALA A 216 -10.41 -3.07 21.67
CA ALA A 216 -10.96 -4.21 22.41
C ALA A 216 -9.87 -5.24 22.72
N ALA A 217 -9.01 -5.54 21.74
CA ALA A 217 -7.87 -6.44 21.91
C ALA A 217 -6.92 -5.96 23.02
N LEU A 218 -6.47 -4.71 22.95
CA LEU A 218 -5.48 -4.15 23.88
C LEU A 218 -6.05 -4.01 25.30
N LYS A 219 -7.36 -3.73 25.44
CA LYS A 219 -8.03 -3.80 26.75
C LYS A 219 -7.96 -5.20 27.36
N ALA A 220 -8.32 -6.23 26.59
CA ALA A 220 -8.28 -7.61 27.06
C ALA A 220 -6.86 -8.06 27.42
N LEU A 221 -5.87 -7.71 26.59
CA LEU A 221 -4.46 -8.03 26.82
C LEU A 221 -3.90 -7.33 28.07
N GLU A 222 -4.24 -6.06 28.30
CA GLU A 222 -3.83 -5.34 29.52
C GLU A 222 -4.52 -5.90 30.78
N GLN A 223 -5.80 -6.24 30.71
CA GLN A 223 -6.53 -6.86 31.81
C GLN A 223 -5.95 -8.23 32.19
N ALA A 224 -5.60 -9.05 31.20
CA ALA A 224 -4.93 -10.33 31.42
C ALA A 224 -3.51 -10.17 31.99
N ALA A 225 -2.84 -9.06 31.70
CA ALA A 225 -1.51 -8.75 32.24
C ALA A 225 -1.54 -8.26 33.69
N SER A 226 -2.57 -7.52 34.06
CA SER A 226 -2.71 -6.89 35.38
C SER A 226 -4.20 -6.77 35.72
N PRO A 227 -4.77 -7.77 36.41
CA PRO A 227 -6.20 -7.83 36.75
C PRO A 227 -6.68 -6.77 37.77
N SER A 228 -5.84 -5.80 38.15
CA SER A 228 -6.20 -4.86 39.21
C SER A 228 -7.33 -3.92 38.76
N GLU A 229 -8.52 -4.14 39.32
CA GLU A 229 -9.75 -3.40 38.98
C GLU A 229 -9.78 -1.94 39.45
N HIS A 230 -8.80 -1.50 40.26
CA HIS A 230 -8.85 -0.23 41.00
C HIS A 230 -7.85 0.84 40.52
N GLY A 231 -7.41 0.76 39.26
CA GLY A 231 -6.58 1.80 38.64
C GLY A 231 -7.40 2.99 38.13
N PRO A 232 -6.80 4.20 38.04
CA PRO A 232 -7.44 5.32 37.35
C PRO A 232 -7.78 4.95 35.89
N ARG A 233 -8.89 5.49 35.37
CA ARG A 233 -9.34 5.25 33.99
C ARG A 233 -8.21 5.57 33.00
N LYS A 234 -7.82 4.57 32.21
CA LYS A 234 -6.78 4.71 31.18
C LYS A 234 -7.40 5.13 29.85
N SER A 235 -6.72 6.03 29.15
CA SER A 235 -7.02 6.29 27.74
C SER A 235 -6.52 5.13 26.88
N TYR A 236 -7.36 4.75 25.92
CA TYR A 236 -7.05 3.77 24.88
C TYR A 236 -7.00 4.42 23.49
N SER A 237 -6.67 5.72 23.39
CA SER A 237 -6.26 6.28 22.10
C SER A 237 -4.91 5.69 21.69
N LEU A 238 -4.65 5.64 20.38
CA LEU A 238 -3.44 5.04 19.81
C LEU A 238 -2.17 5.60 20.46
N GLY A 239 -2.04 6.93 20.50
CA GLY A 239 -0.93 7.62 21.16
C GLY A 239 -0.84 7.33 22.66
N SER A 240 -1.97 7.23 23.37
CA SER A 240 -1.95 6.94 24.82
C SER A 240 -1.45 5.53 25.13
N ILE A 241 -1.82 4.54 24.30
CA ILE A 241 -1.34 3.17 24.43
C ILE A 241 0.15 3.13 24.08
N TYR A 242 0.53 3.69 22.93
CA TYR A 242 1.91 3.71 22.44
C TYR A 242 2.85 4.34 23.46
N THR A 243 2.51 5.52 23.99
CA THR A 243 3.32 6.19 25.02
C THR A 243 3.36 5.43 26.34
N ARG A 244 2.27 4.78 26.74
CA ARG A 244 2.25 3.96 27.95
C ARG A 244 3.16 2.72 27.82
N LEU A 245 3.21 2.11 26.65
CA LEU A 245 4.02 0.91 26.41
C LEU A 245 5.51 1.24 26.22
N TYR A 246 5.82 2.29 25.46
CA TYR A 246 7.19 2.56 24.97
C TYR A 246 7.83 3.82 25.56
N GLY A 247 7.09 4.63 26.32
CA GLY A 247 7.62 5.83 26.97
C GLY A 247 7.90 7.01 26.03
N GLN A 248 7.43 6.96 24.79
CA GLN A 248 7.61 7.98 23.76
C GLN A 248 6.32 8.21 22.96
N ALA A 249 6.20 9.34 22.26
CA ALA A 249 5.09 9.57 21.33
C ALA A 249 5.26 8.71 20.06
N PRO A 250 4.16 8.29 19.41
CA PRO A 250 4.24 7.67 18.09
C PRO A 250 4.80 8.68 17.07
N PRO A 251 5.68 8.24 16.15
CA PRO A 251 6.12 9.09 15.05
C PRO A 251 4.97 9.33 14.06
N ASP A 252 5.04 10.44 13.32
CA ASP A 252 4.17 10.71 12.15
C ASP A 252 2.67 10.52 12.39
N SER A 253 2.18 10.93 13.57
CA SER A 253 0.76 10.82 13.93
C SER A 253 -0.12 11.58 12.94
N HIS A 254 -1.33 11.06 12.68
CA HIS A 254 -2.29 11.62 11.72
C HIS A 254 -1.82 11.56 10.25
N MET A 255 -0.91 10.63 9.96
CA MET A 255 -0.67 10.11 8.62
C MET A 255 -1.12 8.65 8.62
N ALA A 256 -1.86 8.21 7.59
CA ALA A 256 -2.43 6.86 7.60
C ALA A 256 -1.33 5.78 7.75
N GLU A 257 -0.16 5.96 7.12
CA GLU A 257 0.97 5.04 7.29
C GLU A 257 1.61 5.12 8.68
N GLY A 258 1.77 6.32 9.23
CA GLY A 258 2.35 6.53 10.56
C GLY A 258 1.50 5.87 11.65
N ASP A 259 0.18 6.05 11.58
CA ASP A 259 -0.76 5.46 12.53
C ASP A 259 -0.89 3.94 12.35
N VAL A 260 -0.82 3.41 11.12
CA VAL A 260 -0.70 1.95 10.89
C VAL A 260 0.58 1.37 11.50
N LEU A 261 1.73 2.06 11.40
CA LEU A 261 2.98 1.60 11.98
C LEU A 261 2.94 1.64 13.51
N ALA A 262 2.38 2.70 14.09
CA ALA A 262 2.16 2.79 15.54
C ALA A 262 1.19 1.69 16.02
N LEU A 263 0.13 1.40 15.25
CA LEU A 263 -0.82 0.33 15.52
C LEU A 263 -0.14 -1.05 15.47
N LEU A 264 0.69 -1.31 14.46
CA LEU A 264 1.50 -2.53 14.38
C LEU A 264 2.38 -2.66 15.63
N SER A 265 3.09 -1.60 16.03
CA SER A 265 3.97 -1.64 17.20
C SER A 265 3.20 -2.06 18.46
N ILE A 266 2.08 -1.40 18.79
CA ILE A 266 1.30 -1.76 19.99
C ILE A 266 0.74 -3.19 19.91
N CYS A 267 0.46 -3.70 18.72
CA CYS A 267 0.02 -5.07 18.49
C CYS A 267 1.17 -6.08 18.67
N GLN A 268 2.42 -5.68 18.39
CA GLN A 268 3.63 -6.48 18.65
C GLN A 268 4.04 -6.50 20.14
N TRP A 269 3.35 -5.81 21.04
CA TRP A 269 3.65 -5.85 22.49
C TRP A 269 3.49 -7.25 23.10
N ARG A 270 2.41 -7.95 22.74
CA ARG A 270 2.13 -9.34 23.16
C ARG A 270 1.57 -10.14 21.98
N PRO A 271 2.40 -10.48 20.99
CA PRO A 271 1.91 -10.95 19.70
C PRO A 271 1.18 -12.29 19.79
N GLN A 272 1.62 -13.22 20.64
CA GLN A 272 0.93 -14.51 20.81
C GLN A 272 -0.44 -14.35 21.45
N ALA A 273 -0.55 -13.50 22.49
CA ALA A 273 -1.83 -13.21 23.14
C ALA A 273 -2.77 -12.44 22.20
N LEU A 274 -2.22 -11.53 21.40
CA LEU A 274 -2.99 -10.82 20.37
C LEU A 274 -3.55 -11.81 19.36
N LEU A 275 -2.73 -12.68 18.77
CA LEU A 275 -3.17 -13.65 17.76
C LEU A 275 -4.28 -14.56 18.30
N GLN A 276 -4.12 -15.09 19.52
CA GLN A 276 -5.17 -15.86 20.18
C GLN A 276 -6.47 -15.08 20.36
N TRP A 277 -6.37 -13.80 20.73
CA TRP A 277 -7.53 -12.94 20.87
C TRP A 277 -8.19 -12.67 19.51
N VAL A 278 -7.42 -12.40 18.46
CA VAL A 278 -7.92 -12.20 17.09
C VAL A 278 -8.63 -13.45 16.60
N ASP A 279 -8.02 -14.61 16.72
CA ASP A 279 -8.61 -15.90 16.30
C ASP A 279 -9.96 -16.16 16.99
N ALA A 280 -10.12 -15.72 18.25
CA ALA A 280 -11.35 -15.90 19.02
C ALA A 280 -12.43 -14.82 18.76
N ASN A 281 -12.05 -13.62 18.31
CA ASN A 281 -12.95 -12.45 18.25
C ASN A 281 -13.16 -11.88 16.84
N ALA A 282 -12.44 -12.40 15.84
CA ALA A 282 -12.63 -12.03 14.44
C ALA A 282 -14.08 -12.27 14.01
N ARG A 283 -14.71 -11.23 13.46
CA ARG A 283 -16.06 -11.32 12.88
C ARG A 283 -16.04 -10.98 11.40
N PRO A 284 -16.97 -11.52 10.59
CA PRO A 284 -17.04 -11.18 9.18
C PRO A 284 -17.27 -9.67 8.98
N PHE A 285 -16.53 -9.04 8.08
CA PHE A 285 -16.68 -7.62 7.75
C PHE A 285 -18.05 -7.34 7.12
N SER A 286 -18.66 -8.31 6.45
CA SER A 286 -20.03 -8.21 5.93
C SER A 286 -21.08 -7.89 7.00
N THR A 287 -20.77 -8.09 8.29
CA THR A 287 -21.63 -7.68 9.42
C THR A 287 -21.51 -6.20 9.79
N VAL A 288 -20.52 -5.49 9.25
CA VAL A 288 -20.29 -4.06 9.47
C VAL A 288 -21.34 -3.26 8.71
N LYS A 289 -22.03 -2.37 9.44
CA LYS A 289 -22.99 -1.45 8.84
C LYS A 289 -22.27 -0.23 8.25
N PRO A 290 -22.66 0.25 7.05
CA PRO A 290 -22.16 1.52 6.53
C PRO A 290 -22.33 2.65 7.56
N MET A 291 -21.35 3.56 7.64
CA MET A 291 -21.36 4.69 8.59
C MET A 291 -22.59 5.59 8.44
N TYR A 292 -23.08 5.75 7.21
CA TYR A 292 -24.25 6.54 6.87
C TYR A 292 -25.05 5.87 5.75
N GLY A 293 -26.32 6.24 5.61
CA GLY A 293 -27.22 5.67 4.62
C GLY A 293 -26.71 5.92 3.20
N VAL A 294 -26.61 4.85 2.40
CA VAL A 294 -26.30 4.93 0.98
C VAL A 294 -27.61 4.90 0.22
N THR A 295 -28.08 6.05 -0.26
CA THR A 295 -29.11 6.05 -1.31
C THR A 295 -28.43 5.60 -2.60
N ALA A 296 -28.65 4.34 -2.98
CA ALA A 296 -28.29 3.87 -4.31
C ALA A 296 -28.92 4.83 -5.32
N SER A 297 -28.11 5.50 -6.12
CA SER A 297 -28.63 6.29 -7.24
C SER A 297 -29.26 5.32 -8.23
N ALA A 298 -30.57 5.12 -8.13
CA ALA A 298 -31.33 4.35 -9.08
C ALA A 298 -31.25 5.03 -10.45
N GLY A 299 -30.80 4.29 -11.48
CA GLY A 299 -31.21 4.53 -12.85
C GLY A 299 -30.15 5.03 -13.84
N THR A 300 -29.26 4.14 -14.28
CA THR A 300 -29.10 3.94 -15.72
C THR A 300 -29.51 2.50 -16.03
N ASN A 301 -30.67 2.36 -16.68
CA ASN A 301 -31.22 1.08 -17.07
C ASN A 301 -30.23 0.31 -17.97
N PRO A 302 -30.05 -1.01 -17.80
CA PRO A 302 -29.43 -1.83 -18.83
C PRO A 302 -30.42 -1.95 -20.00
N THR A 303 -30.10 -1.32 -21.12
CA THR A 303 -30.79 -1.51 -22.39
C THR A 303 -30.78 -2.99 -22.76
N PRO A 304 -31.93 -3.64 -23.01
CA PRO A 304 -31.94 -5.03 -23.44
C PRO A 304 -31.36 -5.16 -24.85
N SER A 305 -30.56 -6.20 -25.04
CA SER A 305 -29.94 -6.61 -26.30
C SER A 305 -30.95 -6.65 -27.45
N ALA A 306 -30.64 -5.94 -28.54
CA ALA A 306 -31.39 -6.05 -29.79
C ALA A 306 -31.11 -7.40 -30.46
N THR A 307 -32.14 -8.25 -30.48
CA THR A 307 -32.21 -9.48 -31.26
C THR A 307 -32.33 -9.14 -32.75
N THR A 308 -31.53 -9.84 -33.55
CA THR A 308 -31.53 -9.86 -35.01
C THR A 308 -32.93 -10.13 -35.58
N ALA A 309 -33.39 -9.27 -36.48
CA ALA A 309 -34.41 -9.60 -37.47
C ALA A 309 -34.09 -8.89 -38.79
N THR A 310 -34.20 -9.65 -39.88
CA THR A 310 -33.63 -9.37 -41.20
C THR A 310 -34.75 -9.03 -42.20
N ILE A 311 -34.43 -8.10 -43.15
CA ILE A 311 -35.00 -7.92 -44.53
C ILE A 311 -36.36 -7.17 -44.67
N PRO A 312 -36.66 -6.40 -45.76
CA PRO A 312 -35.88 -6.08 -46.99
C PRO A 312 -35.71 -4.59 -47.36
N LEU A 313 -34.74 -4.45 -48.28
CA LEU A 313 -34.43 -3.36 -49.21
C LEU A 313 -35.65 -2.77 -49.97
N ALA A 314 -35.78 -1.44 -50.00
CA ALA A 314 -36.53 -0.70 -51.02
C ALA A 314 -35.75 0.55 -51.44
N ARG A 315 -35.77 0.82 -52.75
CA ARG A 315 -34.87 1.70 -53.51
C ARG A 315 -35.53 3.06 -53.78
N ALA A 316 -34.67 4.08 -53.83
CA ALA A 316 -34.77 5.33 -54.60
C ALA A 316 -35.74 6.44 -54.13
N ARG A 317 -35.20 7.65 -53.89
CA ARG A 317 -35.00 8.67 -54.95
C ARG A 317 -34.29 9.92 -54.40
N ASP A 318 -33.39 10.43 -55.25
CA ASP A 318 -32.77 11.75 -55.20
C ASP A 318 -33.80 12.88 -55.17
N THR A 319 -33.52 13.95 -54.41
CA THR A 319 -33.64 15.33 -54.94
C THR A 319 -32.94 16.33 -54.01
N SER A 320 -31.93 16.98 -54.57
CA SER A 320 -31.39 18.27 -54.12
C SER A 320 -32.38 19.39 -54.47
N PRO A 321 -32.32 20.55 -53.81
CA PRO A 321 -31.95 21.71 -54.62
C PRO A 321 -30.92 22.63 -53.96
N ASN A 322 -30.10 23.19 -54.83
CA ASN A 322 -29.10 24.23 -54.61
C ASN A 322 -29.69 25.61 -54.97
N ILE A 323 -28.90 26.67 -54.77
CA ILE A 323 -29.07 28.12 -55.04
C ILE A 323 -29.41 28.90 -53.76
N GLY A 324 -28.62 29.89 -53.30
CA GLY A 324 -27.42 30.53 -53.84
C GLY A 324 -27.27 31.96 -53.30
N ARG A 325 -26.04 32.49 -53.38
CA ARG A 325 -25.54 33.85 -53.04
C ARG A 325 -25.32 34.13 -51.55
N GLY A 326 -24.17 34.63 -51.07
CA GLY A 326 -22.96 35.13 -51.73
C GLY A 326 -22.48 36.39 -51.02
N ARG A 327 -21.31 36.37 -50.37
CA ARG A 327 -20.33 37.50 -50.28
C ARG A 327 -19.15 37.18 -49.35
N LYS A 328 -17.95 37.27 -49.92
CA LYS A 328 -16.64 37.61 -49.33
C LYS A 328 -15.89 38.37 -50.46
N PRO A 329 -14.72 39.04 -50.26
CA PRO A 329 -13.87 39.16 -49.07
C PRO A 329 -13.36 40.60 -48.79
N LYS A 330 -12.58 40.82 -47.71
CA LYS A 330 -11.57 41.90 -47.65
C LYS A 330 -10.41 41.58 -46.70
N THR A 331 -9.30 41.17 -47.33
CA THR A 331 -7.88 41.52 -47.20
C THR A 331 -7.27 42.08 -45.88
N LEU A 332 -6.18 41.43 -45.44
CA LEU A 332 -5.02 41.87 -44.60
C LEU A 332 -4.09 42.84 -45.42
N PRO A 333 -2.85 43.32 -45.03
CA PRO A 333 -1.86 42.92 -43.98
C PRO A 333 -1.07 44.16 -43.38
N PRO A 334 0.22 44.15 -42.91
CA PRO A 334 1.23 43.08 -42.72
C PRO A 334 2.13 43.07 -41.45
N MET A 335 2.76 41.89 -41.27
CA MET A 335 4.12 41.51 -40.77
C MET A 335 4.83 42.30 -39.64
N GLU A 336 5.34 41.55 -38.66
CA GLU A 336 6.80 41.34 -38.49
C GLU A 336 7.15 40.18 -37.54
N GLY A 337 8.23 39.49 -37.87
CA GLY A 337 9.05 38.60 -37.06
C GLY A 337 10.32 38.33 -37.88
N PRO A 338 11.36 37.64 -37.39
CA PRO A 338 11.72 37.21 -36.02
C PRO A 338 13.11 37.72 -35.57
N GLU A 339 13.46 37.77 -34.27
CA GLU A 339 14.87 37.54 -33.85
C GLU A 339 15.11 37.35 -32.34
N ALA A 340 15.94 36.33 -32.06
CA ALA A 340 16.95 36.16 -31.01
C ALA A 340 16.66 36.46 -29.52
N SER A 341 16.79 35.37 -28.74
CA SER A 341 17.09 35.32 -27.31
C SER A 341 18.39 36.03 -26.90
N PRO A 342 18.55 36.34 -25.60
CA PRO A 342 19.77 36.00 -24.88
C PRO A 342 19.49 34.91 -23.84
N ARG A 343 20.22 33.80 -23.97
CA ARG A 343 20.46 32.83 -22.89
C ARG A 343 21.32 33.51 -21.84
N GLU A 344 20.80 33.69 -20.63
CA GLU A 344 21.63 33.84 -19.43
C GLU A 344 20.75 33.57 -18.19
N GLY A 345 21.17 32.65 -17.33
CA GLY A 345 20.49 32.37 -16.07
C GLY A 345 20.19 30.90 -15.75
N LEU A 346 21.03 29.93 -16.17
CA LEU A 346 20.89 28.54 -15.72
C LEU A 346 22.22 27.83 -15.45
N LEU A 347 23.23 28.56 -14.97
CA LEU A 347 24.52 27.98 -14.55
C LEU A 347 24.82 28.14 -13.04
N ALA A 348 23.94 28.77 -12.26
CA ALA A 348 24.20 29.02 -10.84
C ALA A 348 23.79 27.92 -9.82
N PRO A 349 22.94 26.91 -10.09
CA PRO A 349 22.65 25.89 -9.07
C PRO A 349 23.48 24.59 -9.23
N LEU A 350 24.12 24.35 -10.37
CA LEU A 350 24.88 23.11 -10.60
C LEU A 350 26.27 23.13 -9.94
N GLY A 351 26.89 24.30 -9.84
CA GLY A 351 28.18 24.45 -9.15
C GLY A 351 28.06 24.16 -7.66
N LEU A 352 27.03 24.70 -7.00
CA LEU A 352 26.83 24.52 -5.55
C LEU A 352 26.57 23.05 -5.18
N LEU A 353 25.80 22.33 -6.01
CA LEU A 353 25.51 20.92 -5.80
C LEU A 353 26.76 20.04 -6.01
N ALA A 354 27.59 20.35 -7.01
CA ALA A 354 28.86 19.67 -7.23
C ALA A 354 29.85 19.89 -6.07
N PHE A 355 29.95 21.13 -5.55
CA PHE A 355 30.79 21.40 -4.37
C PHE A 355 30.29 20.71 -3.10
N LEU A 356 28.97 20.64 -2.89
CA LEU A 356 28.39 19.94 -1.75
C LEU A 356 28.65 18.43 -1.80
N THR A 357 28.50 17.81 -2.98
CA THR A 357 28.79 16.37 -3.14
C THR A 357 30.26 16.03 -2.95
N LEU A 358 31.18 16.88 -3.41
CA LEU A 358 32.62 16.69 -3.21
C LEU A 358 33.03 16.87 -1.74
N ALA A 359 32.43 17.84 -1.03
CA ALA A 359 32.65 18.06 0.40
C ALA A 359 32.14 16.89 1.25
N ILE A 360 30.97 16.34 0.92
CA ILE A 360 30.42 15.17 1.62
C ILE A 360 31.29 13.93 1.35
N ALA A 361 31.75 13.72 0.11
CA ALA A 361 32.62 12.59 -0.24
C ALA A 361 34.00 12.67 0.44
N THR A 362 34.57 13.87 0.58
CA THR A 362 35.85 14.07 1.29
C THR A 362 35.70 13.88 2.80
N LEU A 363 34.61 14.37 3.41
CA LEU A 363 34.31 14.11 4.82
C LEU A 363 34.09 12.62 5.10
N TYR A 364 33.40 11.91 4.20
CA TYR A 364 33.19 10.46 4.33
C TYR A 364 34.48 9.65 4.11
N GLY A 365 35.33 10.07 3.16
CA GLY A 365 36.64 9.45 2.91
C GLY A 365 37.63 9.66 4.05
N LEU A 366 37.61 10.81 4.71
CA LEU A 366 38.43 11.10 5.89
C LEU A 366 37.93 10.36 7.14
N SER A 367 36.61 10.13 7.25
CA SER A 367 36.02 9.38 8.37
C SER A 367 36.25 7.87 8.28
N LEU A 368 36.55 7.33 7.09
CA LEU A 368 36.94 5.93 6.88
C LEU A 368 38.47 5.71 6.95
N ALA A 369 39.24 6.79 6.98
CA ALA A 369 40.70 6.79 7.09
C ALA A 369 41.13 7.24 8.49
N THR A 370 40.64 6.58 9.54
CA THR A 370 41.34 6.56 10.83
C THR A 370 42.41 5.46 10.81
N PRO A 371 43.71 5.79 10.91
CA PRO A 371 44.74 4.78 11.11
C PRO A 371 44.76 4.33 12.58
N GLY A 372 44.32 3.10 12.82
CA GLY A 372 44.85 2.18 13.85
C GLY A 372 44.52 2.42 15.32
N GLN A 373 43.76 1.50 15.91
CA GLN A 373 44.24 0.61 16.98
C GLN A 373 43.52 -0.73 16.92
#